data_AF-A0A7C3SIK7-F1
#
_entry.id   AF-A0A7C3SIK7-F1
#
_cell.length_a   1.000
_cell.length_b   1.000
_cell.length_c   1.000
_cell.angle_alpha   90.00
_cell.angle_beta   90.00
_cell.angle_gamma   90.00
#
_symmetry.space_group_name_H-M   'P 1'
#
loop_
_entity.id
_entity.type
_entity.pdbx_description
1 polymer ?
#
loop_
_entity_poly.entity_id
_entity_poly.type
_entity_poly.pdbx_seq_one_letter_code
_entity_poly.pdbx_strand_id
1 'polypeptide(L)'
;MGVRVRQKEKGEGKPWWIFIAYKGQRKSLLVGDKRAAEAVASQIRQSIKAGEFQFEKLEKEKENIIITEELKKMLSEVRLGNKKKIMKIVDAVYNLSEGVSQKMIAEKTGICRADISIYVRRAIDEGLLENCSSSNQPCPYMLRVTEKGLKFLLDPANQPEESAPNKPEKQEDVDSVAVACTSFGTETITDKDHSLEEVLNEIILRQTRTIERLLDEYERYKQENERLTQREKQLMADNDKWLEDNLKLEEVIKALEEKIESYKEEVKKLRDIRTSLTPINLPQRVTHAMAVFGD
;
A
#
# COMPACT_ATOMS: atom_id res chain seq x y z
N MET A 1 -25.02 -5.55 29.28
CA MET A 1 -24.05 -5.02 28.30
C MET A 1 -22.88 -4.44 29.06
N GLY A 2 -21.64 -4.68 28.64
CA GLY A 2 -20.50 -4.24 29.44
C GLY A 2 -19.19 -4.25 28.68
N VAL A 3 -18.43 -3.18 28.88
CA VAL A 3 -17.04 -3.05 28.43
C VAL A 3 -16.16 -3.13 29.68
N ARG A 4 -15.40 -4.21 29.81
CA ARG A 4 -14.50 -4.46 30.95
C ARG A 4 -13.06 -4.42 30.49
N VAL A 5 -12.22 -3.69 31.22
CA VAL A 5 -10.78 -3.62 30.99
C VAL A 5 -10.11 -4.52 32.03
N ARG A 6 -9.33 -5.51 31.60
CA ARG A 6 -8.58 -6.41 32.49
C ARG A 6 -7.35 -6.99 31.78
N GLN A 7 -6.33 -7.37 32.54
CA GLN A 7 -5.25 -8.20 32.03
C GLN A 7 -5.68 -9.68 32.01
N LYS A 8 -5.30 -10.42 30.96
CA LYS A 8 -5.49 -11.89 30.92
C LYS A 8 -4.49 -12.59 31.83
N GLU A 9 -3.21 -12.22 31.68
CA GLU A 9 -2.12 -12.60 32.59
C GLU A 9 -1.84 -11.42 33.52
N LYS A 10 -1.92 -11.63 34.83
CA LYS A 10 -1.61 -10.57 35.80
C LYS A 10 -0.10 -10.35 35.83
N GLY A 11 0.34 -9.10 35.82
CA GLY A 11 1.75 -8.73 35.95
C GLY A 11 2.06 -7.36 35.38
N GLU A 12 3.18 -6.79 35.82
CA GLU A 12 3.75 -5.57 35.22
C GLU A 12 4.27 -5.88 33.81
N GLY A 13 4.07 -4.95 32.87
CA GLY A 13 4.42 -5.15 31.45
C GLY A 13 3.50 -6.11 30.68
N LYS A 14 2.50 -6.74 31.33
CA LYS A 14 1.53 -7.60 30.64
C LYS A 14 0.44 -6.76 29.95
N PRO A 15 0.04 -7.12 28.72
CA PRO A 15 -0.84 -6.28 27.94
C PRO A 15 -2.27 -6.26 28.49
N TRP A 16 -2.89 -5.09 28.39
CA TRP A 16 -4.28 -4.87 28.77
C TRP A 16 -5.24 -5.25 27.65
N TRP A 17 -6.35 -5.88 28.05
CA TRP A 17 -7.41 -6.33 27.15
C TRP A 17 -8.75 -5.65 27.48
N ILE A 18 -9.50 -5.32 26.45
CA ILE A 18 -10.87 -4.82 26.54
C ILE A 18 -11.81 -5.94 26.14
N PHE A 19 -12.69 -6.35 27.05
CA PHE A 19 -13.74 -7.34 26.80
C PHE A 19 -15.06 -6.61 26.59
N ILE A 20 -15.65 -6.79 25.41
CA ILE A 20 -16.87 -6.12 24.97
C ILE A 20 -17.96 -7.17 24.88
N ALA A 21 -19.05 -6.99 25.64
CA ALA A 21 -20.26 -7.81 25.56
C ALA A 21 -21.45 -6.93 25.15
N TYR A 22 -21.88 -7.06 23.90
CA TYR A 22 -22.94 -6.26 23.27
C TYR A 22 -23.80 -7.12 22.34
N LYS A 23 -25.13 -6.98 22.41
CA LYS A 23 -26.12 -7.74 21.60
C LYS A 23 -25.86 -9.26 21.52
N GLY A 24 -25.54 -9.90 22.65
CA GLY A 24 -25.26 -11.34 22.71
C GLY A 24 -23.89 -11.78 22.20
N GLN A 25 -23.15 -10.90 21.51
CA GLN A 25 -21.80 -11.16 21.03
C GLN A 25 -20.75 -10.74 22.07
N ARG A 26 -19.63 -11.47 22.08
CA ARG A 26 -18.48 -11.20 22.94
C ARG A 26 -17.23 -11.08 22.08
N LYS A 27 -16.53 -9.95 22.14
CA LYS A 27 -15.21 -9.77 21.51
C LYS A 27 -14.19 -9.29 22.55
N SER A 28 -12.92 -9.60 22.30
CA SER A 28 -11.80 -9.11 23.09
C SER A 28 -10.80 -8.35 22.21
N LEU A 29 -10.38 -7.18 22.65
CA LEU A 29 -9.41 -6.31 21.98
C LEU A 29 -8.13 -6.20 22.83
N LEU A 30 -6.98 -6.45 22.22
CA LEU A 30 -5.65 -6.22 22.81
C LEU A 30 -5.25 -4.76 22.58
N VAL A 31 -4.84 -4.04 23.62
CA VAL A 31 -4.42 -2.62 23.52
C VAL A 31 -3.01 -2.37 24.06
N GLY A 32 -2.49 -3.26 24.92
CA GLY A 32 -1.16 -3.10 25.51
C GLY A 32 -1.21 -2.24 26.78
N ASP A 33 -1.32 -0.93 26.64
CA ASP A 33 -1.24 0.03 27.76
C ASP A 33 -2.56 0.21 28.53
N LYS A 34 -2.48 0.31 29.87
CA LYS A 34 -3.67 0.50 30.73
C LYS A 34 -4.43 1.79 30.40
N ARG A 35 -3.72 2.91 30.30
CA ARG A 35 -4.32 4.23 30.01
C ARG A 35 -4.99 4.25 28.64
N ALA A 36 -4.33 3.68 27.63
CA ALA A 36 -4.91 3.54 26.30
C ALA A 36 -6.15 2.63 26.31
N ALA A 37 -6.09 1.51 27.03
CA ALA A 37 -7.23 0.59 27.16
C ALA A 37 -8.44 1.23 27.85
N GLU A 38 -8.23 2.07 28.87
CA GLU A 38 -9.30 2.82 29.54
C GLU A 38 -9.91 3.90 28.63
N ALA A 39 -9.09 4.62 27.85
CA ALA A 39 -9.55 5.61 26.90
C ALA A 39 -10.43 4.98 25.79
N VAL A 40 -9.94 3.90 25.16
CA VAL A 40 -10.69 3.15 24.15
C VAL A 40 -11.96 2.54 24.75
N ALA A 41 -11.90 1.99 25.97
CA ALA A 41 -13.08 1.47 26.64
C ALA A 41 -14.13 2.56 26.94
N SER A 42 -13.69 3.79 27.27
CA SER A 42 -14.59 4.93 27.48
C SER A 42 -15.31 5.31 26.18
N GLN A 43 -14.59 5.40 25.06
CA GLN A 43 -15.16 5.68 23.74
C GLN A 43 -16.16 4.59 23.32
N ILE A 44 -15.80 3.31 23.46
CA ILE A 44 -16.72 2.20 23.14
C ILE A 44 -17.99 2.25 24.00
N ARG A 45 -17.87 2.59 25.29
CA ARG A 45 -19.05 2.77 26.16
C ARG A 45 -19.93 3.92 25.67
N GLN A 46 -19.35 5.02 25.19
CA GLN A 46 -20.11 6.13 24.62
C GLN A 46 -20.82 5.71 23.32
N SER A 47 -20.14 5.03 22.40
CA SER A 47 -20.75 4.53 21.16
C SER A 47 -21.85 3.50 21.42
N ILE A 48 -21.69 2.64 22.43
CA ILE A 48 -22.75 1.70 22.85
C ILE A 48 -23.97 2.46 23.39
N LYS A 49 -23.75 3.52 24.18
CA LYS A 49 -24.85 4.38 24.68
C LYS A 49 -25.56 5.12 23.56
N ALA A 50 -24.82 5.57 22.53
CA ALA A 50 -25.38 6.23 21.35
C ALA A 50 -26.14 5.27 20.42
N GLY A 51 -25.97 3.94 20.58
CA GLY A 51 -26.60 2.94 19.70
C GLY A 51 -25.86 2.72 18.38
N GLU A 52 -24.81 3.48 18.09
CA GLU A 52 -24.02 3.44 16.85
C GLU A 52 -22.97 2.31 16.81
N PHE A 53 -22.80 1.58 17.91
CA PHE A 53 -21.75 0.57 18.01
C PHE A 53 -22.04 -0.66 17.14
N GLN A 54 -21.15 -0.92 16.17
CA GLN A 54 -21.13 -2.10 15.32
C GLN A 54 -19.76 -2.80 15.39
N PHE A 55 -19.74 -4.12 15.53
CA PHE A 55 -18.49 -4.87 15.65
C PHE A 55 -17.68 -4.92 14.35
N GLU A 56 -18.34 -4.86 13.20
CA GLU A 56 -17.69 -4.85 11.87
C GLU A 56 -16.84 -3.60 11.68
N LYS A 57 -17.27 -2.45 12.22
CA LYS A 57 -16.52 -1.19 12.13
C LYS A 57 -15.14 -1.30 12.81
N LEU A 58 -15.07 -1.99 13.94
CA LEU A 58 -13.81 -2.22 14.66
C LEU A 58 -12.85 -3.15 13.91
N GLU A 59 -13.35 -4.11 13.15
CA GLU A 59 -12.51 -5.00 12.33
C GLU A 59 -11.94 -4.24 11.14
N LYS A 60 -12.77 -3.47 10.44
CA LYS A 60 -12.32 -2.59 9.36
C LYS A 60 -11.29 -1.55 9.83
N GLU A 61 -11.48 -0.97 11.01
CA GLU A 61 -10.51 -0.03 11.59
C GLU A 61 -9.16 -0.70 11.90
N LYS A 62 -9.16 -1.94 12.40
CA LYS A 62 -7.91 -2.70 12.62
C LYS A 62 -7.20 -3.01 11.31
N GLU A 63 -7.94 -3.48 10.30
CA GLU A 63 -7.38 -3.75 8.98
C GLU A 63 -6.77 -2.49 8.39
N ASN A 64 -7.46 -1.35 8.50
CA ASN A 64 -6.93 -0.07 8.07
C ASN A 64 -5.65 0.32 8.83
N ILE A 65 -5.58 0.10 10.15
CA ILE A 65 -4.36 0.38 10.93
C ILE A 65 -3.21 -0.50 10.44
N ILE A 66 -3.43 -1.81 10.29
CA ILE A 66 -2.42 -2.76 9.81
C ILE A 66 -1.91 -2.33 8.42
N ILE A 67 -2.82 -2.06 7.48
CA ILE A 67 -2.49 -1.58 6.14
C ILE A 67 -1.66 -0.28 6.21
N THR A 68 -2.03 0.65 7.10
CA THR A 68 -1.26 1.90 7.24
C THR A 68 0.14 1.70 7.80
N GLU A 69 0.35 0.73 8.69
CA GLU A 69 1.66 0.40 9.24
C GLU A 69 2.55 -0.27 8.20
N GLU A 70 2.00 -1.22 7.43
CA GLU A 70 2.71 -1.87 6.31
C GLU A 70 3.09 -0.86 5.23
N LEU A 71 2.16 0.02 4.85
CA LEU A 71 2.43 1.11 3.90
C LEU A 71 3.53 2.05 4.41
N LYS A 72 3.51 2.41 5.70
CA LYS A 72 4.57 3.23 6.32
C LYS A 72 5.91 2.53 6.27
N LYS A 73 5.95 1.22 6.54
CA LYS A 73 7.17 0.41 6.46
C LYS A 73 7.72 0.39 5.04
N MET A 74 6.90 0.05 4.05
CA MET A 74 7.31 0.07 2.64
C MET A 74 7.79 1.46 2.19
N LEU A 75 7.09 2.53 2.59
CA LEU A 75 7.53 3.90 2.29
C LEU A 75 8.88 4.24 2.94
N SER A 76 9.14 3.76 4.15
CA SER A 76 10.43 3.98 4.82
C SER A 76 11.58 3.25 4.11
N GLU A 77 11.34 2.03 3.61
CA GLU A 77 12.31 1.25 2.84
C GLU A 77 12.61 1.92 1.49
N VAL A 78 11.58 2.37 0.77
CA VAL A 78 11.73 3.11 -0.49
C VAL A 78 12.49 4.42 -0.27
N ARG A 79 12.17 5.16 0.80
CA ARG A 79 12.90 6.38 1.17
C ARG A 79 14.37 6.10 1.48
N LEU A 80 14.66 5.02 2.20
CA LEU A 80 16.04 4.62 2.52
C LEU A 80 16.82 4.22 1.26
N GLY A 81 16.21 3.44 0.36
CA GLY A 81 16.80 3.07 -0.92
C GLY A 81 17.11 4.28 -1.80
N ASN A 82 16.17 5.23 -1.88
CA ASN A 82 16.39 6.49 -2.60
C ASN A 82 17.50 7.34 -1.97
N LYS A 83 17.54 7.44 -0.63
CA LYS A 83 18.59 8.16 0.10
C LYS A 83 19.97 7.55 -0.18
N LYS A 84 20.09 6.22 -0.18
CA LYS A 84 21.35 5.52 -0.52
C LYS A 84 21.80 5.83 -1.96
N LYS A 85 20.88 5.88 -2.93
CA LYS A 85 21.20 6.24 -4.32
C LYS A 85 21.66 7.70 -4.44
N ILE A 86 20.98 8.63 -3.78
CA ILE A 86 21.39 10.05 -3.73
C ILE A 86 22.79 10.16 -3.14
N MET A 87 23.07 9.47 -2.04
CA MET A 87 24.39 9.48 -1.41
C MET A 87 25.49 8.98 -2.34
N LYS A 88 25.26 7.87 -3.08
CA LYS A 88 26.21 7.39 -4.10
C LYS A 88 26.47 8.42 -5.20
N ILE A 89 25.46 9.17 -5.61
CA ILE A 89 25.61 10.23 -6.61
C ILE A 89 26.42 11.40 -6.06
N VAL A 90 26.11 11.87 -4.85
CA VAL A 90 26.84 12.98 -4.22
C VAL A 90 28.30 12.59 -4.00
N ASP A 91 28.57 11.36 -3.55
CA ASP A 91 29.93 10.82 -3.41
C ASP A 91 30.65 10.70 -4.77
N ALA A 92 29.97 10.23 -5.81
CA ALA A 92 30.55 10.17 -7.16
C ALA A 92 30.89 11.57 -7.69
N VAL A 93 30.02 12.57 -7.49
CA VAL A 93 30.28 13.96 -7.90
C VAL A 93 31.44 14.56 -7.10
N TYR A 94 31.53 14.28 -5.80
CA TYR A 94 32.65 14.71 -4.96
C TYR A 94 33.99 14.16 -5.47
N ASN A 95 34.03 12.87 -5.81
CA ASN A 95 35.26 12.18 -6.21
C ASN A 95 35.70 12.47 -7.66
N LEU A 96 34.78 12.91 -8.55
CA LEU A 96 35.05 13.08 -9.98
C LEU A 96 35.59 14.48 -10.36
N SER A 97 35.86 15.37 -9.39
CA SER A 97 36.35 16.76 -9.59
C SER A 97 35.39 17.66 -10.39
N GLU A 98 35.71 18.94 -10.59
CA GLU A 98 34.78 19.93 -11.16
C GLU A 98 34.36 19.58 -12.60
N GLY A 99 33.05 19.44 -12.82
CA GLY A 99 32.46 19.29 -14.16
C GLY A 99 32.02 17.89 -14.56
N VAL A 100 31.24 17.24 -13.70
CA VAL A 100 30.84 15.84 -13.90
C VAL A 100 29.58 15.73 -14.76
N SER A 101 29.69 15.05 -15.91
CA SER A 101 28.52 14.71 -16.73
C SER A 101 27.69 13.59 -16.10
N GLN A 102 26.37 13.57 -16.33
CA GLN A 102 25.48 12.49 -15.87
C GLN A 102 25.92 11.10 -16.36
N LYS A 103 26.58 11.03 -17.52
CA LYS A 103 27.15 9.79 -18.07
C LYS A 103 28.25 9.22 -17.16
N MET A 104 29.17 10.08 -16.70
CA MET A 104 30.26 9.68 -15.80
C MET A 104 29.72 9.26 -14.43
N ILE A 105 28.69 9.94 -13.92
CA ILE A 105 28.00 9.54 -12.69
C ILE A 105 27.39 8.14 -12.84
N ALA A 106 26.79 7.83 -14.00
CA ALA A 106 26.20 6.53 -14.26
C ALA A 106 27.24 5.41 -14.22
N GLU A 107 28.35 5.62 -14.91
CA GLU A 107 29.45 4.67 -15.00
C GLU A 107 30.10 4.45 -13.64
N LYS A 108 30.21 5.50 -12.80
CA LYS A 108 30.79 5.40 -11.46
C LYS A 108 29.86 4.76 -10.43
N THR A 109 28.56 5.06 -10.48
CA THR A 109 27.59 4.62 -9.45
C THR A 109 26.89 3.30 -9.78
N GLY A 110 26.89 2.89 -11.05
CA GLY A 110 26.12 1.76 -11.56
C GLY A 110 24.61 2.02 -11.62
N ILE A 111 24.16 3.27 -11.40
CA ILE A 111 22.75 3.64 -11.51
C ILE A 111 22.39 3.83 -13.00
N CYS A 112 21.20 3.39 -13.41
CA CYS A 112 20.73 3.57 -14.77
C CYS A 112 20.71 5.06 -15.17
N ARG A 113 21.11 5.40 -16.41
CA ARG A 113 21.17 6.79 -16.89
C ARG A 113 19.83 7.52 -16.79
N ALA A 114 18.70 6.84 -17.01
CA ALA A 114 17.37 7.43 -16.90
C ALA A 114 17.07 7.92 -15.47
N ASP A 115 17.44 7.11 -14.47
CA ASP A 115 17.21 7.38 -13.05
C ASP A 115 18.09 8.50 -12.50
N ILE A 116 19.30 8.66 -13.02
CA ILE A 116 20.26 9.66 -12.53
C ILE A 116 19.68 11.06 -12.62
N SER A 117 18.98 11.39 -13.71
CA SER A 117 18.35 12.70 -13.87
C SER A 117 17.38 13.02 -12.73
N ILE A 118 16.63 12.01 -12.26
CA ILE A 118 15.66 12.13 -11.16
C ILE A 118 16.39 12.38 -9.84
N TYR A 119 17.41 11.58 -9.54
CA TYR A 119 18.14 11.69 -8.28
C TYR A 119 19.05 12.92 -8.21
N VAL A 120 19.63 13.35 -9.35
CA VAL A 120 20.39 14.60 -9.44
C VAL A 120 19.46 15.78 -9.19
N ARG A 121 18.30 15.85 -9.85
CA ARG A 121 17.32 16.92 -9.61
C ARG A 121 16.92 16.97 -8.15
N ARG A 122 16.61 15.82 -7.56
CA ARG A 122 16.27 15.74 -6.15
C ARG A 122 17.42 16.16 -5.22
N ALA A 123 18.66 15.81 -5.53
CA ALA A 123 19.82 16.25 -4.77
C ALA A 123 20.03 17.77 -4.88
N ILE A 124 19.71 18.38 -6.03
CA ILE A 124 19.69 19.83 -6.20
C ILE A 124 18.57 20.46 -5.38
N ASP A 125 17.36 19.91 -5.42
CA ASP A 125 16.21 20.39 -4.64
C ASP A 125 16.46 20.29 -3.11
N GLU A 126 17.18 19.25 -2.68
CA GLU A 126 17.62 19.07 -1.29
C GLU A 126 18.83 19.96 -0.94
N GLY A 127 19.39 20.69 -1.92
CA GLY A 127 20.53 21.59 -1.75
C GLY A 127 21.85 20.88 -1.51
N LEU A 128 21.96 19.60 -1.86
CA LEU A 128 23.17 18.77 -1.74
C LEU A 128 24.13 19.00 -2.91
N LEU A 129 23.56 19.28 -4.09
CA LEU A 129 24.29 19.61 -5.31
C LEU A 129 23.85 20.99 -5.82
N GLU A 130 24.76 21.67 -6.51
CA GLU A 130 24.50 22.91 -7.23
C GLU A 130 24.86 22.73 -8.71
N ASN A 131 24.07 23.35 -9.59
CA ASN A 131 24.32 23.37 -11.03
C ASN A 131 25.12 24.62 -11.38
N CYS A 132 26.38 24.45 -11.79
CA CYS A 132 27.31 25.53 -12.12
C CYS A 132 27.21 26.01 -13.58
N SER A 133 26.26 25.51 -14.37
CA SER A 133 26.08 25.96 -15.75
C SER A 133 25.62 27.43 -15.79
N SER A 134 26.53 28.33 -16.18
CA SER A 134 26.20 29.74 -16.44
C SER A 134 25.16 29.85 -17.55
N SER A 135 24.16 30.73 -17.36
CA SER A 135 22.85 30.74 -18.03
C SER A 135 22.80 30.83 -19.55
N ASN A 136 23.91 30.95 -20.28
CA ASN A 136 23.89 31.34 -21.70
C ASN A 136 24.48 30.31 -22.67
N GLN A 137 24.91 29.13 -22.22
CA GLN A 137 25.31 28.06 -23.13
C GLN A 137 24.66 26.73 -22.75
N PRO A 138 24.20 25.93 -23.73
CA PRO A 138 23.75 24.56 -23.53
C PRO A 138 24.95 23.66 -23.24
N CYS A 139 25.59 23.90 -22.09
CA CYS A 139 26.67 23.08 -21.60
C CYS A 139 26.10 21.89 -20.82
N PRO A 140 26.75 20.72 -20.87
CA PRO A 140 26.41 19.60 -20.01
C PRO A 140 26.34 20.08 -18.55
N TYR A 141 25.34 19.62 -17.79
CA TYR A 141 25.14 19.97 -16.38
C TYR A 141 26.46 19.83 -15.62
N MET A 142 27.07 20.96 -15.25
CA MET A 142 28.27 20.98 -14.44
C MET A 142 27.81 20.93 -12.98
N LEU A 143 27.88 19.75 -12.37
CA LEU A 143 27.43 19.57 -10.98
C LEU A 143 28.59 19.78 -10.01
N ARG A 144 28.32 20.49 -8.90
CA ARG A 144 29.24 20.66 -7.77
C ARG A 144 28.54 20.30 -6.47
N VAL A 145 29.29 19.71 -5.53
CA VAL A 145 28.78 19.41 -4.18
C VAL A 145 28.79 20.68 -3.33
N THR A 146 27.66 21.00 -2.70
CA THR A 146 27.54 22.15 -1.79
C THR A 146 28.14 21.84 -0.42
N GLU A 147 28.32 22.85 0.43
CA GLU A 147 28.69 22.62 1.84
C GLU A 147 27.70 21.70 2.58
N LYS A 148 26.42 21.80 2.25
CA LYS A 148 25.37 20.92 2.80
C LYS A 148 25.55 19.48 2.32
N GLY A 149 25.89 19.28 1.04
CA GLY A 149 26.23 17.97 0.49
C GLY A 149 27.45 17.35 1.17
N LEU A 150 28.48 18.14 1.47
CA LEU A 150 29.66 17.67 2.21
C LEU A 150 29.30 17.22 3.63
N LYS A 151 28.52 18.03 4.37
CA LYS A 151 28.02 17.63 5.70
C LYS A 151 27.18 16.36 5.64
N PHE A 152 26.37 16.20 4.60
CA PHE A 152 25.55 15.01 4.40
C PHE A 152 26.40 13.73 4.19
N LEU A 153 27.50 13.82 3.45
CA LEU A 153 28.44 12.71 3.24
C LEU A 153 29.22 12.33 4.51
N LEU A 154 29.58 13.32 5.33
CA LEU A 154 30.39 13.14 6.53
C LEU A 154 29.58 12.72 7.77
N ASP A 155 28.25 12.78 7.70
CA ASP A 155 27.38 12.41 8.81
C ASP A 155 27.38 10.88 9.02
N PRO A 156 27.82 10.38 10.19
CA PRO A 156 27.88 8.94 10.47
C PRO A 156 26.49 8.28 10.40
N ALA A 157 25.40 9.02 10.63
CA ALA A 157 24.04 8.48 10.50
C ALA A 157 23.65 8.17 9.04
N ASN A 158 24.39 8.71 8.07
CA ASN A 158 24.14 8.48 6.65
C ASN A 158 25.06 7.42 6.06
N GLN A 159 26.18 7.10 6.72
CA GLN A 159 27.05 6.04 6.22
C GLN A 159 26.27 4.73 6.16
N PRO A 160 26.35 4.00 5.04
CA PRO A 160 25.70 2.72 4.96
C PRO A 160 26.33 1.88 6.06
N GLU A 161 25.53 1.39 7.02
CA GLU A 161 26.01 0.40 7.99
C GLU A 161 26.73 -0.66 7.17
N GLU A 162 28.06 -0.70 7.27
CA GLU A 162 28.86 -1.74 6.64
C GLU A 162 28.36 -3.03 7.26
N SER A 163 27.44 -3.70 6.56
CA SER A 163 26.89 -4.96 7.01
C SER A 163 28.10 -5.85 7.18
N ALA A 164 28.37 -6.23 8.44
CA ALA A 164 29.47 -7.09 8.85
C ALA A 164 29.65 -8.18 7.78
N PRO A 165 30.89 -8.43 7.32
CA PRO A 165 31.15 -9.18 6.10
C PRO A 165 30.29 -10.43 6.08
N ASN A 166 29.26 -10.41 5.24
CA ASN A 166 28.31 -11.51 5.14
C ASN A 166 29.14 -12.73 4.75
N LYS A 167 29.11 -13.73 5.64
CA LYS A 167 29.68 -15.05 5.43
C LYS A 167 29.30 -15.50 4.01
N PRO A 168 30.24 -15.95 3.17
CA PRO A 168 29.99 -16.17 1.75
C PRO A 168 28.81 -17.12 1.57
N GLU A 169 27.68 -16.53 1.19
CA GLU A 169 26.48 -17.24 0.77
C GLU A 169 26.84 -17.89 -0.56
N LYS A 170 26.70 -19.21 -0.62
CA LYS A 170 27.10 -20.03 -1.76
C LYS A 170 26.54 -19.40 -3.03
N GLN A 171 27.43 -18.90 -3.89
CA GLN A 171 27.10 -18.50 -5.25
C GLN A 171 26.43 -19.70 -5.92
N GLU A 172 25.12 -19.61 -6.13
CA GLU A 172 24.45 -20.41 -7.13
C GLU A 172 24.96 -19.92 -8.49
N ASP A 173 25.47 -20.87 -9.28
CA ASP A 173 25.88 -20.69 -10.65
C ASP A 173 24.66 -20.25 -11.48
N VAL A 174 24.41 -18.95 -11.53
CA VAL A 174 23.45 -18.37 -12.47
C VAL A 174 24.15 -18.29 -13.82
N ASP A 175 23.74 -19.18 -14.71
CA ASP A 175 24.14 -19.22 -16.11
C ASP A 175 24.19 -17.80 -16.70
N SER A 176 25.40 -17.42 -17.07
CA SER A 176 25.74 -16.18 -17.75
C SER A 176 24.97 -16.07 -19.06
N VAL A 177 23.82 -15.41 -19.02
CA VAL A 177 23.22 -14.82 -20.23
C VAL A 177 24.16 -13.70 -20.66
N ALA A 178 25.06 -14.06 -21.58
CA ALA A 178 25.93 -13.13 -22.27
C ALA A 178 25.03 -12.09 -22.98
N VAL A 179 24.79 -10.96 -22.31
CA VAL A 179 24.33 -9.75 -22.97
C VAL A 179 25.45 -9.37 -23.92
N ALA A 180 25.26 -9.69 -25.19
CA ALA A 180 26.10 -9.24 -26.28
C ALA A 180 26.05 -7.70 -26.29
N CYS A 181 26.90 -7.08 -25.48
CA CYS A 181 27.34 -5.72 -25.69
C CYS A 181 28.00 -5.74 -27.06
N THR A 182 27.25 -5.33 -28.07
CA THR A 182 27.78 -4.93 -29.36
C THR A 182 28.71 -3.75 -29.07
N SER A 183 29.96 -4.06 -28.81
CA SER A 183 31.06 -3.12 -28.84
C SER A 183 30.96 -2.45 -30.20
N PHE A 184 30.49 -1.20 -30.20
CA PHE A 184 30.67 -0.30 -31.32
C PHE A 184 32.18 -0.14 -31.45
N GLY A 185 32.78 -1.01 -32.26
CA GLY A 185 34.16 -0.90 -32.64
C GLY A 185 34.33 0.49 -33.20
N THR A 186 35.16 1.29 -32.54
CA THR A 186 35.80 2.43 -33.16
C THR A 186 36.75 1.86 -34.20
N GLU A 187 36.20 1.34 -35.29
CA GLU A 187 36.98 1.07 -36.49
C GLU A 187 37.57 2.41 -36.87
N THR A 188 38.88 2.52 -36.63
CA THR A 188 39.72 3.59 -37.14
C THR A 188 39.43 3.66 -38.62
N ILE A 189 38.75 4.72 -39.02
CA ILE A 189 38.43 5.03 -40.41
C ILE A 189 39.76 5.07 -41.13
N THR A 190 40.12 3.96 -41.77
CA THR A 190 41.23 3.95 -42.72
C THR A 190 40.84 4.92 -43.81
N ASP A 191 41.72 5.88 -44.12
CA ASP A 191 41.58 6.97 -45.09
C ASP A 191 41.23 6.45 -46.51
N LYS A 192 39.99 5.97 -46.66
CA LYS A 192 39.33 5.84 -47.94
C LYS A 192 38.57 7.15 -48.09
N ASP A 193 38.90 7.90 -49.13
CA ASP A 193 38.20 9.12 -49.54
C ASP A 193 36.75 8.77 -49.89
N HIS A 194 35.92 8.56 -48.87
CA HIS A 194 34.48 8.46 -49.02
C HIS A 194 33.99 9.83 -49.48
N SER A 195 33.35 9.86 -50.65
CA SER A 195 32.68 11.06 -51.12
C SER A 195 31.74 11.58 -50.04
N LEU A 196 31.67 12.91 -49.85
CA LEU A 196 30.74 13.54 -48.91
C LEU A 196 29.29 13.05 -49.09
N GLU A 197 28.93 12.64 -50.31
CA GLU A 197 27.63 12.05 -50.63
C GLU A 197 27.40 10.70 -49.93
N GLU A 198 28.43 9.85 -49.81
CA GLU A 198 28.32 8.54 -49.13
C GLU A 198 28.09 8.70 -47.63
N VAL A 199 28.83 9.61 -47.01
CA VAL A 199 28.67 9.92 -45.57
C VAL A 199 27.29 10.50 -45.29
N LEU A 200 26.81 11.41 -46.14
CA LEU A 200 25.47 12.00 -46.00
C LEU A 200 24.38 10.93 -46.15
N ASN A 201 24.49 10.06 -47.14
CA ASN A 201 23.55 8.95 -47.34
C ASN A 201 23.52 8.00 -46.15
N GLU A 202 24.67 7.71 -45.53
CA GLU A 202 24.72 6.87 -44.33
C GLU A 202 24.03 7.54 -43.13
N ILE A 203 24.25 8.84 -42.93
CA ILE A 203 23.57 9.60 -41.88
C ILE A 203 22.06 9.59 -42.09
N ILE A 204 21.60 9.84 -43.31
CA ILE A 204 20.17 9.81 -43.68
C ILE A 204 19.60 8.42 -43.37
N LEU A 205 20.24 7.33 -43.81
CA LEU A 205 19.79 5.97 -43.55
C LEU A 205 19.70 5.65 -42.05
N ARG A 206 20.67 6.09 -41.24
CA ARG A 206 20.64 5.90 -39.77
C ARG A 206 19.50 6.69 -39.13
N GLN A 207 19.23 7.89 -39.60
CA GLN A 207 18.12 8.71 -39.12
C GLN A 207 16.77 8.09 -39.50
N THR A 208 16.59 7.66 -40.75
CA THR A 208 15.37 6.98 -41.22
C THR A 208 15.07 5.74 -40.38
N ARG A 209 16.05 4.86 -40.16
CA ARG A 209 15.88 3.67 -39.29
C ARG A 209 15.54 4.01 -37.84
N THR A 210 15.96 5.17 -37.37
CA THR A 210 15.64 5.62 -36.00
C THR A 210 14.20 6.13 -35.94
N ILE A 211 13.77 6.87 -36.97
CA ILE A 211 12.38 7.32 -37.10
C ILE A 211 11.43 6.13 -37.23
N GLU A 212 11.76 5.14 -38.06
CA GLU A 212 10.97 3.91 -38.20
C GLU A 212 10.80 3.17 -36.87
N ARG A 213 11.88 2.99 -36.10
CA ARG A 213 11.80 2.38 -34.76
C ARG A 213 10.91 3.17 -33.80
N LEU A 214 10.97 4.50 -33.83
CA LEU A 214 10.10 5.34 -32.99
C LEU A 214 8.63 5.26 -33.41
N LEU A 215 8.35 5.13 -34.71
CA LEU A 215 6.99 4.91 -35.21
C LEU A 215 6.45 3.55 -34.76
N ASP A 216 7.24 2.49 -34.86
CA ASP A 216 6.86 1.16 -34.37
C ASP A 216 6.58 1.16 -32.86
N GLU A 217 7.43 1.84 -32.06
CA GLU A 217 7.21 2.01 -30.62
C GLU A 217 5.92 2.79 -30.34
N TYR A 218 5.66 3.87 -31.07
CA TYR A 218 4.43 4.65 -30.96
C TYR A 218 3.18 3.81 -31.26
N GLU A 219 3.22 2.98 -32.31
CA GLU A 219 2.12 2.08 -32.64
C GLU A 219 1.87 1.03 -31.55
N ARG A 220 2.93 0.49 -30.94
CA ARG A 220 2.81 -0.42 -29.78
C ARG A 220 2.15 0.27 -28.59
N TYR A 221 2.57 1.49 -28.26
CA TYR A 221 1.93 2.26 -27.18
C TYR A 221 0.47 2.57 -27.47
N LYS A 222 0.13 2.87 -28.72
CA LYS A 222 -1.26 3.08 -29.14
C LYS A 222 -2.11 1.82 -28.93
N GLN A 223 -1.62 0.66 -29.36
CA GLN A 223 -2.31 -0.62 -29.17
C GLN A 223 -2.47 -0.98 -27.68
N GLU A 224 -1.46 -0.71 -26.86
CA GLU A 224 -1.54 -0.98 -25.43
C GLU A 224 -2.55 -0.05 -24.72
N ASN A 225 -2.59 1.23 -25.09
CA ASN A 225 -3.61 2.15 -24.61
C ASN A 225 -5.03 1.72 -25.00
N GLU A 226 -5.21 1.22 -26.22
CA GLU A 226 -6.51 0.66 -26.67
C GLU A 226 -6.91 -0.57 -25.84
N ARG A 227 -5.96 -1.48 -25.55
CA ARG A 227 -6.20 -2.63 -24.66
C ARG A 227 -6.57 -2.22 -23.24
N LEU A 228 -5.87 -1.24 -22.67
CA LEU A 228 -6.17 -0.71 -21.34
C LEU A 228 -7.57 -0.08 -21.30
N THR A 229 -7.93 0.68 -22.35
CA THR A 229 -9.28 1.26 -22.48
C THR A 229 -10.37 0.19 -22.56
N GLN A 230 -10.12 -0.91 -23.28
CA GLN A 230 -11.05 -2.04 -23.34
C GLN A 230 -11.19 -2.74 -21.98
N ARG A 231 -10.08 -2.95 -21.28
CA ARG A 231 -10.08 -3.54 -19.93
C ARG A 231 -10.82 -2.67 -18.92
N GLU A 232 -10.67 -1.35 -19.01
CA GLU A 232 -11.41 -0.41 -18.17
C GLU A 232 -12.92 -0.52 -18.42
N LYS A 233 -13.36 -0.53 -19.68
CA LYS A 233 -14.78 -0.75 -20.03
C LYS A 233 -15.32 -2.08 -19.52
N GLN A 234 -14.52 -3.14 -19.58
CA GLN A 234 -14.90 -4.45 -19.05
C GLN A 234 -15.09 -4.41 -17.54
N LEU A 235 -14.15 -3.81 -16.80
CA LEU A 235 -14.26 -3.66 -15.34
C LEU A 235 -15.48 -2.83 -14.92
N MET A 236 -15.82 -1.79 -15.69
CA MET A 236 -17.04 -1.01 -15.45
C MET A 236 -18.29 -1.87 -15.63
N ALA A 237 -18.37 -2.67 -16.71
CA ALA A 237 -19.49 -3.57 -16.94
C ALA A 237 -19.60 -4.67 -15.86
N ASP A 238 -18.48 -5.23 -15.42
CA ASP A 238 -18.45 -6.21 -14.33
C ASP A 238 -18.92 -5.60 -13.00
N ASN A 239 -18.56 -4.35 -12.73
CA ASN A 239 -19.00 -3.62 -11.55
C ASN A 239 -20.50 -3.30 -11.58
N ASP A 240 -21.04 -2.89 -12.73
CA ASP A 240 -22.48 -2.67 -12.91
C ASP A 240 -23.28 -3.96 -12.70
N LYS A 241 -22.78 -5.08 -13.21
CA LYS A 241 -23.38 -6.41 -12.98
C LYS A 241 -23.38 -6.79 -11.50
N TRP A 242 -22.26 -6.56 -10.81
CA TRP A 242 -22.16 -6.81 -9.37
C TRP A 242 -23.14 -5.94 -8.56
N LEU A 243 -23.34 -4.68 -8.97
CA LEU A 243 -24.32 -3.79 -8.37
C LEU A 243 -25.75 -4.31 -8.56
N GLU A 244 -26.09 -4.79 -9.76
CA GLU A 244 -27.40 -5.37 -10.06
C GLU A 244 -27.67 -6.63 -9.22
N ASP A 245 -26.67 -7.51 -9.06
CA ASP A 245 -26.77 -8.70 -8.24
C ASP A 245 -26.97 -8.35 -6.75
N ASN A 246 -26.32 -7.30 -6.25
CA ASN A 246 -26.55 -6.81 -4.89
C ASN A 246 -27.96 -6.26 -4.69
N LEU A 247 -28.49 -5.51 -5.65
CA LEU A 247 -29.87 -5.01 -5.57
C LEU A 247 -30.87 -6.17 -5.51
N LYS A 248 -30.67 -7.23 -6.29
CA LYS A 248 -31.47 -8.46 -6.20
C LYS A 248 -31.38 -9.12 -4.83
N LEU A 249 -30.19 -9.15 -4.23
CA LEU A 249 -30.02 -9.67 -2.87
C LEU A 249 -30.74 -8.82 -1.83
N GLU A 250 -30.73 -7.49 -1.96
CA GLU A 250 -31.47 -6.58 -1.07
C GLU A 250 -32.99 -6.83 -1.15
N GLU A 251 -33.54 -7.05 -2.35
CA GLU A 251 -34.95 -7.42 -2.53
C GLU A 251 -35.28 -8.75 -1.84
N VAL A 252 -34.41 -9.76 -1.95
CA VAL A 252 -34.56 -11.05 -1.26
C VAL A 252 -34.52 -10.88 0.26
N ILE A 253 -33.58 -10.08 0.77
CA ILE A 253 -33.48 -9.78 2.21
C ILE A 253 -34.77 -9.12 2.69
N LYS A 254 -35.26 -8.11 1.98
CA LYS A 254 -36.52 -7.43 2.32
C LYS A 254 -37.71 -8.39 2.35
N ALA A 255 -37.83 -9.27 1.36
CA ALA A 255 -38.89 -10.28 1.33
C ALA A 255 -38.79 -11.29 2.50
N LEU A 256 -37.58 -11.63 2.95
CA LEU A 256 -37.36 -12.46 4.13
C LEU A 256 -37.71 -11.72 5.43
N GLU A 257 -37.39 -10.44 5.53
CA GLU A 257 -37.77 -9.61 6.68
C GLU A 257 -39.30 -9.50 6.84
N GLU A 258 -40.02 -9.29 5.74
CA GLU A 258 -41.49 -9.29 5.73
C GLU A 258 -42.08 -10.63 6.20
N LYS A 259 -41.51 -11.76 5.74
CA LYS A 259 -41.90 -13.11 6.22
C LYS A 259 -41.63 -13.30 7.71
N ILE A 260 -40.47 -12.86 8.20
CA ILE A 260 -40.12 -12.94 9.62
C ILE A 260 -41.12 -12.12 10.46
N GLU A 261 -41.52 -10.94 10.00
CA GLU A 261 -42.48 -10.11 10.73
C GLU A 261 -43.88 -10.76 10.77
N SER A 262 -44.33 -11.33 9.65
CA SER A 262 -45.57 -12.13 9.61
C SER A 262 -45.55 -13.28 10.63
N TYR A 263 -44.46 -14.05 10.69
CA TYR A 263 -44.33 -15.13 11.68
C TYR A 263 -44.30 -14.63 13.13
N LYS A 264 -43.72 -13.45 13.40
CA LYS A 264 -43.78 -12.86 14.74
C LYS A 264 -45.22 -12.53 15.16
N GLU A 265 -46.04 -12.02 14.24
CA GLU A 265 -47.45 -11.75 14.50
C GLU A 265 -48.24 -13.03 14.79
N GLU A 266 -48.01 -14.10 14.04
CA GLU A 266 -48.62 -15.41 14.29
C GLU A 266 -48.23 -15.96 15.66
N VAL A 267 -46.94 -15.91 16.01
CA VAL A 267 -46.45 -16.34 17.33
C VAL A 267 -47.07 -15.50 18.45
N LYS A 268 -47.28 -14.20 18.23
CA LYS A 268 -47.98 -13.33 19.18
C LYS A 268 -49.44 -13.77 19.38
N LYS A 269 -50.18 -14.03 18.31
CA LYS A 269 -51.57 -14.56 18.38
C LYS A 269 -51.63 -15.88 19.16
N LEU A 270 -50.71 -16.81 18.89
CA LEU A 270 -50.63 -18.08 19.62
C LEU A 270 -50.32 -17.88 21.11
N ARG A 271 -49.47 -16.91 21.45
CA ARG A 271 -49.18 -16.55 22.84
C ARG A 271 -50.41 -15.97 23.53
N ASP A 272 -51.17 -15.11 22.86
CA ASP A 272 -52.38 -14.52 23.41
C ASP A 272 -53.46 -15.58 23.66
N ILE A 273 -53.64 -16.54 22.74
CA ILE A 273 -54.51 -17.72 22.92
C ILE A 273 -54.03 -18.57 24.10
N ARG A 274 -52.73 -18.83 24.22
CA ARG A 274 -52.19 -19.59 25.36
C ARG A 274 -52.45 -18.87 26.69
N THR A 275 -52.36 -17.54 26.69
CA THR A 275 -52.59 -16.71 27.89
C THR A 275 -54.07 -16.61 28.23
N SER A 276 -54.99 -16.72 27.25
CA SER A 276 -56.42 -16.83 27.53
C SER A 276 -56.83 -18.24 27.97
N LEU A 277 -56.13 -19.27 27.49
CA LEU A 277 -56.31 -20.67 27.87
C LEU A 277 -55.56 -21.07 29.14
N THR A 278 -54.78 -20.18 29.78
CA THR A 278 -54.19 -20.54 31.08
C THR A 278 -55.32 -20.95 32.02
N PRO A 279 -55.27 -22.18 32.53
CA PRO A 279 -56.39 -22.77 33.23
C PRO A 279 -56.71 -21.92 34.45
N ILE A 280 -58.00 -21.56 34.55
CA ILE A 280 -58.68 -21.08 35.75
C ILE A 280 -57.91 -21.58 36.97
N ASN A 281 -57.21 -20.65 37.61
CA ASN A 281 -56.39 -20.78 38.80
C ASN A 281 -56.51 -22.18 39.43
N LEU A 282 -55.62 -23.10 39.06
CA LEU A 282 -55.53 -24.43 39.66
C LEU A 282 -55.61 -24.38 41.20
N PRO A 283 -54.98 -23.39 41.88
CA PRO A 283 -55.19 -23.17 43.31
C PRO A 283 -56.66 -22.96 43.69
N GLN A 284 -57.44 -22.15 42.95
CA GLN A 284 -58.86 -21.93 43.23
C GLN A 284 -59.71 -23.18 43.02
N ARG A 285 -59.42 -23.98 41.99
CA ARG A 285 -60.11 -25.25 41.78
C ARG A 285 -59.73 -26.31 42.81
N VAL A 286 -58.47 -26.35 43.25
CA VAL A 286 -58.04 -27.23 44.35
C VAL A 286 -58.66 -26.79 45.67
N THR A 287 -58.70 -25.49 46.00
CA THR A 287 -59.42 -25.01 47.20
C THR A 287 -60.91 -25.27 47.13
N HIS A 288 -61.55 -25.13 45.96
CA HIS A 288 -62.98 -25.42 45.83
C HIS A 288 -63.25 -26.92 45.92
N ALA A 289 -62.41 -27.77 45.32
CA ALA A 289 -62.52 -29.22 45.44
C ALA A 289 -62.27 -29.70 46.88
N MET A 290 -61.29 -29.13 47.58
CA MET A 290 -61.06 -29.41 49.01
C MET A 290 -62.22 -28.93 49.89
N ALA A 291 -62.89 -27.83 49.54
CA ALA A 291 -64.08 -27.37 50.28
C ALA A 291 -65.34 -28.20 50.01
N VAL A 292 -65.44 -28.86 48.85
CA VAL A 292 -66.62 -29.66 48.47
C VAL A 292 -66.47 -31.14 48.86
N PHE A 293 -65.25 -31.66 48.90
CA PHE A 293 -64.96 -33.08 49.13
C PHE A 293 -64.09 -33.37 50.36
N GLY A 294 -63.76 -32.35 51.15
CA GLY A 294 -62.99 -32.48 52.39
C GLY A 294 -63.87 -32.64 53.62
N ASP A 295 -64.48 -33.82 53.77
CA ASP A 295 -64.92 -34.43 55.03
C ASP A 295 -64.57 -35.93 54.97
#